data_AF-K6ZD04-F1
#
_entry.id   AF-K6ZD04-F1
#
_cell.length_a   1.000
_cell.length_b   1.000
_cell.length_c   1.000
_cell.angle_alpha   90.00
_cell.angle_beta   90.00
_cell.angle_gamma   90.00
#
_symmetry.space_group_name_H-M   'P 1'
#
loop_
_entity.id
_entity.type
_entity.pdbx_description
1 polymer ?
#
loop_
_entity_poly.entity_id
_entity_poly.type
_entity_poly.pdbx_seq_one_letter_code
_entity_poly.pdbx_strand_id
1 'polypeptide(L)'
;MTILFSSFAQAANPVLSSQIAMSFGAHCPTSFYGTVLSNDASACHIFADTLPASLTYHSKVSPNELQAFFRQQIDGPITQGVSQNRILIRLTDNRKIIVISPDGDGSQVDILVNPS
;
A
#
# COMPACT_ATOMS: atom_id res chain seq x y z
N MET A 1 31.97 -45.55 -20.80
CA MET A 1 31.00 -44.61 -20.22
C MET A 1 31.54 -44.17 -18.87
N THR A 2 32.20 -43.01 -18.86
CA THR A 2 32.94 -42.48 -17.70
C THR A 2 31.97 -41.89 -16.69
N ILE A 3 32.07 -42.35 -15.44
CA ILE A 3 31.33 -41.81 -14.29
C ILE A 3 32.07 -40.55 -13.83
N LEU A 4 31.42 -39.40 -13.89
CA LEU A 4 31.91 -38.18 -13.24
C LEU A 4 31.18 -38.00 -11.91
N PHE A 5 31.95 -38.15 -10.83
CA PHE A 5 31.60 -37.71 -9.47
C PHE A 5 31.87 -36.21 -9.34
N SER A 6 30.89 -35.47 -8.84
CA SER A 6 30.99 -34.09 -8.31
C SER A 6 29.65 -33.82 -7.60
N SER A 7 29.50 -33.33 -6.37
CA SER A 7 30.38 -32.92 -5.29
C SER A 7 29.53 -32.88 -4.02
N PHE A 8 30.14 -33.04 -2.85
CA PHE A 8 29.51 -32.93 -1.54
C PHE A 8 29.12 -31.48 -1.22
N ALA A 9 27.98 -31.29 -0.53
CA ALA A 9 27.90 -30.65 0.79
C ALA A 9 26.43 -30.36 1.17
N GLN A 10 25.95 -31.05 2.22
CA GLN A 10 24.75 -30.69 2.96
C GLN A 10 25.12 -29.54 3.92
N ALA A 11 24.37 -28.44 3.92
CA ALA A 11 24.42 -27.48 5.03
C ALA A 11 23.06 -26.79 5.25
N ALA A 12 22.49 -27.12 6.40
CA ALA A 12 21.66 -26.32 7.30
C ALA A 12 20.46 -25.52 6.73
N ASN A 13 19.26 -25.98 7.07
CA ASN A 13 18.07 -25.14 7.16
C ASN A 13 18.20 -24.16 8.34
N PRO A 14 17.82 -22.89 8.16
CA PRO A 14 17.06 -22.22 9.20
C PRO A 14 15.73 -21.76 8.62
N VAL A 15 14.67 -22.38 9.15
CA VAL A 15 13.33 -21.84 9.39
C VAL A 15 13.03 -20.59 8.55
N LEU A 16 12.30 -20.77 7.43
CA LEU A 16 11.54 -19.67 6.85
C LEU A 16 10.59 -19.22 7.96
N SER A 17 10.96 -18.13 8.62
CA SER A 17 10.13 -17.43 9.58
C SER A 17 8.81 -17.18 8.86
N SER A 18 7.81 -17.98 9.21
CA SER A 18 6.42 -17.69 8.88
C SER A 18 6.02 -16.47 9.69
N GLN A 19 6.58 -15.31 9.32
CA GLN A 19 5.81 -14.08 9.36
C GLN A 19 4.78 -14.26 8.28
N ILE A 20 3.71 -14.95 8.65
CA ILE A 20 2.40 -14.80 8.05
C ILE A 20 2.25 -13.29 7.90
N ALA A 21 2.46 -12.76 6.69
CA ALA A 21 1.92 -11.47 6.33
C ALA A 21 0.47 -11.59 6.76
N MET A 22 0.07 -10.86 7.79
CA MET A 22 -1.27 -10.98 8.34
C MET A 22 -2.22 -10.60 7.21
N SER A 23 -2.67 -11.62 6.48
CA SER A 23 -3.87 -11.60 5.70
C SER A 23 -4.95 -11.46 6.75
N PHE A 24 -5.27 -10.21 7.09
CA PHE A 24 -6.52 -9.87 7.75
C PHE A 24 -7.63 -10.19 6.75
N GLY A 25 -7.93 -11.47 6.61
CA GLY A 25 -9.09 -11.98 5.92
C GLY A 25 -10.33 -11.46 6.65
N ALA A 26 -10.85 -10.34 6.17
CA ALA A 26 -12.21 -10.24 5.62
C ALA A 26 -12.55 -8.79 5.23
N HIS A 27 -11.96 -7.79 5.90
CA HIS A 27 -12.33 -6.38 5.71
C HIS A 27 -11.12 -5.46 5.83
N CYS A 28 -11.08 -4.46 4.97
CA CYS A 28 -10.15 -3.34 5.04
C CYS A 28 -10.30 -2.57 6.36
N PRO A 29 -9.22 -1.99 6.91
CA PRO A 29 -9.37 -1.07 8.03
C PRO A 29 -10.19 0.15 7.60
N THR A 30 -11.02 0.67 8.49
CA THR A 30 -11.80 1.89 8.19
C THR A 30 -10.92 3.13 8.09
N SER A 31 -9.77 3.13 8.76
CA SER A 31 -8.78 4.20 8.69
C SER A 31 -7.36 3.69 8.83
N PHE A 32 -6.40 4.41 8.25
CA PHE A 32 -4.97 4.16 8.37
C PHE A 32 -4.25 5.46 8.71
N TYR A 33 -3.63 5.55 9.90
CA TYR A 33 -2.95 6.77 10.39
C TYR A 33 -3.82 8.05 10.27
N GLY A 34 -5.10 7.93 10.65
CA GLY A 34 -6.07 9.03 10.60
C GLY A 34 -6.59 9.38 9.20
N THR A 35 -6.21 8.64 8.15
CA THR A 35 -6.84 8.74 6.82
C THR A 35 -8.00 7.75 6.75
N VAL A 36 -9.21 8.19 6.45
CA VAL A 36 -10.36 7.30 6.28
C VAL A 36 -10.31 6.68 4.88
N LEU A 37 -10.44 5.37 4.79
CA LEU A 37 -10.48 4.65 3.52
C LEU A 37 -11.88 4.77 2.89
N SER A 38 -11.99 4.58 1.57
CA SER A 38 -13.30 4.55 0.92
C SER A 38 -14.15 3.39 1.46
N ASN A 39 -15.47 3.58 1.50
CA ASN A 39 -16.39 2.57 2.06
C ASN A 39 -16.38 1.24 1.28
N ASP A 40 -15.91 1.27 0.04
CA ASP A 40 -15.79 0.11 -0.85
C ASP A 40 -14.37 -0.47 -0.90
N ALA A 41 -13.48 -0.03 0.01
CA ALA A 41 -12.11 -0.52 0.08
C ALA A 41 -12.08 -2.06 0.17
N SER A 42 -11.27 -2.64 -0.70
CA SER A 42 -11.15 -4.08 -0.89
C SER A 42 -9.70 -4.46 -1.19
N ALA A 43 -9.37 -5.75 -1.12
CA ALA A 43 -8.01 -6.26 -1.40
C ALA A 43 -6.91 -5.52 -0.63
N CYS A 44 -7.18 -5.12 0.62
CA CYS A 44 -6.23 -4.37 1.43
C CYS A 44 -4.97 -5.18 1.73
N HIS A 45 -3.83 -4.53 1.59
CA HIS A 45 -2.55 -5.06 2.01
C HIS A 45 -1.78 -4.00 2.80
N ILE A 46 -1.49 -4.30 4.06
CA ILE A 46 -0.62 -3.48 4.90
C ILE A 46 0.80 -4.02 4.73
N PHE A 47 1.69 -3.22 4.13
CA PHE A 47 3.10 -3.58 4.00
C PHE A 47 3.87 -3.28 5.29
N ALA A 48 3.47 -2.22 6.02
CA ALA A 48 4.00 -1.86 7.33
C ALA A 48 2.96 -1.09 8.16
N ASP A 49 2.76 -1.49 9.41
CA ASP A 49 1.82 -0.89 10.37
C ASP A 49 2.51 0.02 11.41
N THR A 50 3.83 0.14 11.35
CA THR A 50 4.67 1.09 12.11
C THR A 50 5.40 2.03 11.17
N LEU A 51 5.77 3.24 11.62
CA LEU A 51 6.43 4.24 10.77
C LEU A 51 7.85 3.80 10.34
N PRO A 52 8.24 3.95 9.05
CA PRO A 52 7.39 4.36 7.94
C PRO A 52 6.34 3.29 7.61
N ALA A 53 5.08 3.71 7.57
CA ALA A 53 3.94 2.82 7.45
C ALA A 53 3.32 2.93 6.06
N SER A 54 2.81 1.82 5.53
CA SER A 54 2.14 1.83 4.24
C SER A 54 1.05 0.77 4.11
N LEU A 55 0.00 1.18 3.40
CA LEU A 55 -1.16 0.36 3.07
C LEU A 55 -1.51 0.62 1.60
N THR A 56 -1.91 -0.43 0.89
CA THR A 56 -2.55 -0.35 -0.42
C THR A 56 -3.94 -0.99 -0.37
N TYR A 57 -4.85 -0.50 -1.20
CA TYR A 57 -6.16 -1.11 -1.38
C TYR A 57 -6.76 -0.80 -2.75
N HIS A 58 -7.76 -1.58 -3.15
CA HIS A 58 -8.56 -1.37 -4.35
C HIS A 58 -9.93 -0.78 -4.01
N SER A 59 -10.38 0.17 -4.81
CA SER A 59 -11.73 0.75 -4.78
C SER A 59 -12.32 0.74 -6.19
N LYS A 60 -13.63 0.55 -6.31
CA LYS A 60 -14.39 0.65 -7.56
C LYS A 60 -14.68 2.10 -7.96
N VAL A 61 -14.27 3.06 -7.14
CA VAL A 61 -14.45 4.50 -7.39
C VAL A 61 -13.37 5.00 -8.35
N SER A 62 -13.73 5.92 -9.25
CA SER A 62 -12.78 6.48 -10.22
C SER A 62 -11.70 7.32 -9.53
N PRO A 63 -10.52 7.50 -10.16
CA PRO A 63 -9.43 8.26 -9.55
C PRO A 63 -9.81 9.70 -9.15
N ASN A 64 -10.60 10.38 -9.98
CA ASN A 64 -11.03 11.75 -9.74
C ASN A 64 -12.03 11.87 -8.57
N GLU A 65 -12.94 10.91 -8.43
CA GLU A 65 -13.87 10.85 -7.31
C GLU A 65 -13.15 10.52 -6.00
N LEU A 66 -12.17 9.61 -6.02
CA LEU A 66 -11.32 9.35 -4.85
C LEU A 66 -10.46 10.55 -4.48
N GLN A 67 -9.94 11.29 -5.46
CA GLN A 67 -9.23 12.54 -5.19
C GLN A 67 -10.14 13.53 -4.46
N ALA A 68 -11.38 13.71 -4.92
CA ALA A 68 -12.35 14.58 -4.26
C ALA A 68 -12.68 14.10 -2.85
N PHE A 69 -12.91 12.80 -2.68
CA PHE A 69 -13.16 12.15 -1.38
C PHE A 69 -12.01 12.42 -0.39
N PHE A 70 -10.76 12.18 -0.77
CA PHE A 70 -9.62 12.44 0.11
C PHE A 70 -9.45 13.92 0.39
N ARG A 71 -9.67 14.80 -0.59
CA ARG A 71 -9.55 16.25 -0.37
C ARG A 71 -10.56 16.75 0.67
N GLN A 72 -11.77 16.20 0.71
CA GLN A 72 -12.81 16.58 1.67
C GLN A 72 -12.47 16.18 3.12
N GLN A 73 -11.58 15.20 3.32
CA GLN A 73 -11.16 14.75 4.65
C GLN A 73 -9.97 15.54 5.22
N ILE A 74 -9.31 16.35 4.40
CA ILE A 74 -8.04 16.99 4.76
C ILE A 74 -8.29 18.45 5.06
N ASP A 75 -8.21 18.79 6.34
CA ASP A 75 -8.10 20.17 6.78
C ASP A 75 -6.66 20.65 6.59
N GLY A 76 -6.49 21.73 5.81
CA GLY A 76 -5.22 22.41 5.64
C GLY A 76 -4.57 22.29 4.26
N PRO A 77 -3.32 22.77 4.12
CA PRO A 77 -2.65 22.84 2.83
C PRO A 77 -2.21 21.45 2.36
N ILE A 78 -2.43 21.21 1.07
CA ILE A 78 -1.91 20.04 0.37
C ILE A 78 -1.17 20.47 -0.89
N THR A 79 -0.21 19.64 -1.31
CA THR A 79 0.33 19.69 -2.67
C THR A 79 -0.30 18.53 -3.44
N GLN A 80 -0.90 18.83 -4.59
CA GLN A 80 -1.48 17.82 -5.46
C GLN A 80 -1.01 17.96 -6.90
N GLY A 81 -0.95 16.86 -7.63
CA GLY A 81 -0.61 16.85 -9.05
C GLY A 81 -0.79 15.48 -9.68
N VAL A 82 -0.66 15.44 -11.00
CA VAL A 82 -0.71 14.19 -11.77
C VAL A 82 0.69 13.85 -12.26
N SER A 83 1.13 12.61 -12.03
CA SER A 83 2.40 12.09 -12.55
C SER A 83 2.19 10.65 -13.00
N GLN A 84 2.64 10.32 -14.22
CA GLN A 84 2.51 8.98 -14.79
C GLN A 84 1.07 8.42 -14.70
N ASN A 85 0.08 9.28 -14.99
CA ASN A 85 -1.34 8.96 -14.93
C ASN A 85 -1.86 8.60 -13.52
N ARG A 86 -1.13 8.99 -12.47
CA ARG A 86 -1.52 8.82 -11.06
C ARG A 86 -1.73 10.18 -10.44
N ILE A 87 -2.71 10.29 -9.56
CA ILE A 87 -2.93 11.48 -8.74
C ILE A 87 -2.11 11.31 -7.47
N LEU A 88 -1.31 12.32 -7.12
CA LEU A 88 -0.51 12.33 -5.91
C LEU A 88 -0.98 13.47 -5.02
N ILE A 89 -1.36 13.15 -3.78
CA ILE A 89 -1.74 14.10 -2.74
C ILE A 89 -0.70 14.01 -1.62
N ARG A 90 -0.03 15.12 -1.32
CA ARG A 90 0.99 15.23 -0.28
C ARG A 90 0.53 16.18 0.80
N LEU A 91 0.59 15.72 2.04
CA LEU A 91 0.29 16.51 3.22
C LEU A 91 1.56 16.67 4.06
N THR A 92 1.61 17.77 4.79
CA THR A 92 2.54 17.99 5.92
C THR A 92 3.99 17.63 5.58
N ASP A 93 4.60 18.33 4.62
CA ASP A 93 5.99 18.14 4.20
C ASP A 93 6.35 16.71 3.76
N ASN A 94 5.43 16.04 3.06
CA ASN A 94 5.55 14.64 2.63
C ASN A 94 5.49 13.61 3.78
N ARG A 95 5.04 13.98 4.98
CA ARG A 95 4.78 13.01 6.05
C ARG A 95 3.64 12.07 5.73
N LYS A 96 2.69 12.50 4.90
CA LYS A 96 1.63 11.63 4.38
C LYS A 96 1.49 11.83 2.88
N ILE A 97 1.51 10.73 2.14
CA ILE A 97 1.38 10.70 0.69
C ILE A 97 0.27 9.72 0.35
N ILE A 98 -0.69 10.17 -0.45
CA ILE A 98 -1.74 9.34 -1.02
C ILE A 98 -1.51 9.32 -2.53
N VAL A 99 -1.39 8.13 -3.10
CA VAL A 99 -1.26 7.90 -4.53
C VAL A 99 -2.51 7.18 -5.01
N ILE A 100 -3.15 7.71 -6.05
CA ILE A 100 -4.35 7.12 -6.65
C ILE A 100 -4.00 6.78 -8.09
N SER A 101 -4.04 5.49 -8.41
CA SER A 101 -3.74 4.95 -9.73
C SER A 101 -5.01 4.38 -10.36
N PRO A 102 -5.28 4.60 -11.65
CA PRO A 102 -6.33 3.87 -12.35
C PRO A 102 -6.11 2.36 -12.28
N ASP A 103 -7.16 1.60 -12.00
CA ASP A 103 -7.14 0.13 -11.98
C ASP A 103 -8.47 -0.42 -12.51
N GLY A 104 -8.50 -0.82 -13.79
CA GLY A 104 -9.73 -1.19 -14.49
C GLY A 104 -10.76 -0.05 -14.50
N ASP A 105 -11.98 -0.35 -14.06
CA ASP A 105 -13.06 0.64 -13.90
C ASP A 105 -12.96 1.42 -12.57
N GLY A 106 -11.98 1.11 -11.73
CA GLY A 106 -11.78 1.70 -10.41
C GLY A 106 -10.38 2.27 -10.23
N SER A 107 -9.87 2.14 -9.01
CA SER A 107 -8.57 2.67 -8.60
C SER A 107 -7.86 1.79 -7.59
N GLN A 108 -6.53 1.76 -7.70
CA GLN A 108 -5.65 1.38 -6.60
C GLN A 108 -5.25 2.64 -5.82
N VAL A 109 -5.28 2.54 -4.49
CA VAL A 109 -4.87 3.62 -3.60
C VAL A 109 -3.73 3.14 -2.72
N ASP A 110 -2.61 3.85 -2.77
CA ASP A 110 -1.47 3.65 -1.88
C ASP A 110 -1.38 4.80 -0.89
N ILE A 111 -1.33 4.48 0.41
CA ILE A 111 -1.14 5.45 1.49
C ILE A 111 0.23 5.19 2.12
N LEU A 112 1.09 6.19 2.11
CA LEU A 112 2.41 6.18 2.73
C LEU A 112 2.46 7.21 3.85
N VAL A 113 2.99 6.81 5.00
CA VAL A 113 3.19 7.68 6.16
C VAL A 113 4.62 7.58 6.63
N ASN A 114 5.34 8.70 6.55
CA ASN A 114 6.74 8.80 6.93
C ASN A 114 6.89 9.23 8.40
N PRO A 115 7.99 8.88 9.07
CA PRO A 115 8.35 9.46 10.36
C PRO A 115 8.49 10.99 10.26
N SER A 116 8.37 11.65 11.42
CA SER A 116 8.54 13.11 11.52
C SER A 116 10.01 13.51 11.59
#